data_AF-A0A7S2NC57-F1
#
_entry.id   AF-A0A7S2NC57-F1
#
_cell.length_a   1.000
_cell.length_b   1.000
_cell.length_c   1.000
_cell.angle_alpha   90.00
_cell.angle_beta   90.00
_cell.angle_gamma   90.00
#
_symmetry.space_group_name_H-M   'P 1'
#
loop_
_entity.id
_entity.type
_entity.pdbx_description
1 polymer ?
#
loop_
_entity_poly.entity_id
_entity_poly.type
_entity_poly.pdbx_seq_one_letter_code
_entity_poly.pdbx_strand_id
1 'polypeptide(L)'
;RAFIDSSFPTKREWEASLQLSDVEREAAEATAAAAWQTPTKRESSSAGAFQSFLQWCRACNIEWHPGIALAECKGQGGGLSASTDIGSGEVLVTVPRSAWLSAASLSDQALSATLSPVHALALVACHTRNAAAAAPWVALWPIEADGGWRSDDDPQWAAFDGWLSDLQRFSTAEQSAAKDALATTITPALSGAPGWDEYRWGCSVVSSRAADVLMRGEPEPLLLPLIDMF
;
A
#
# COMPACT_ATOMS: atom_id res chain seq x y z
N ARG A 1 16.97 15.48 31.22
CA ARG A 1 18.26 14.93 30.78
C ARG A 1 18.10 13.43 30.66
N ALA A 2 17.79 12.97 29.45
CA ALA A 2 17.85 11.57 29.05
C ALA A 2 18.79 11.51 27.84
N PHE A 3 19.77 10.61 27.93
CA PHE A 3 20.76 10.31 26.91
C PHE A 3 20.04 9.74 25.69
N ILE A 4 20.16 10.40 24.53
CA ILE A 4 19.94 9.74 23.24
C ILE A 4 21.34 9.40 22.74
N ASP A 5 21.59 8.10 22.63
CA ASP A 5 22.81 7.52 22.10
C ASP A 5 23.03 8.01 20.66
N SER A 6 24.21 8.59 20.39
CA SER A 6 24.59 9.22 19.13
C SER A 6 25.05 8.21 18.07
N SER A 7 24.44 7.03 18.02
CA SER A 7 24.89 5.88 17.23
C SER A 7 24.08 5.66 15.93
N PHE A 8 23.44 6.71 15.41
CA PHE A 8 22.86 6.66 14.06
C PHE A 8 23.86 7.25 13.05
N PRO A 9 24.25 6.50 11.99
CA PRO A 9 25.12 7.02 10.96
C PRO A 9 24.45 8.22 10.28
N THR A 10 25.24 9.25 10.02
CA THR A 10 24.78 10.40 9.24
C THR A 10 24.37 9.95 7.84
N LYS A 11 23.47 10.69 7.17
CA LYS A 11 23.01 10.39 5.80
C LYS A 11 24.16 10.10 4.83
N ARG A 12 25.30 10.78 4.98
CA ARG A 12 26.53 10.54 4.20
C ARG A 12 27.23 9.22 4.52
N GLU A 13 27.21 8.78 5.77
CA GLU A 13 27.76 7.49 6.18
C GLU A 13 26.85 6.33 5.75
N TRP A 14 25.53 6.55 5.73
CA TRP A 14 24.54 5.63 5.18
C TRP A 14 24.66 5.49 3.64
N GLU A 15 24.77 6.62 2.93
CA GLU A 15 25.00 6.64 1.47
C GLU A 15 26.35 6.03 1.07
N ALA A 16 27.39 6.16 1.92
CA ALA A 16 28.68 5.51 1.70
C ALA A 16 28.64 3.99 1.97
N SER A 17 27.80 3.52 2.90
CA SER A 17 27.60 2.08 3.16
C SER A 17 26.76 1.37 2.09
N LEU A 18 26.06 2.14 1.23
CA LEU A 18 25.21 1.64 0.14
C LEU A 18 25.93 1.55 -1.21
N GLN A 19 27.26 1.71 -1.26
CA GLN A 19 28.03 1.39 -2.47
C GLN A 19 28.11 -0.13 -2.65
N LEU A 20 27.00 -0.73 -3.08
CA LEU A 20 26.95 -2.09 -3.62
C LEU A 20 27.89 -2.13 -4.82
N SER A 21 28.70 -3.18 -4.91
CA SER A 21 29.44 -3.46 -6.14
C SER A 21 28.44 -3.68 -7.28
N ASP A 22 28.82 -3.36 -8.52
CA ASP A 22 27.93 -3.54 -9.69
C ASP A 22 27.39 -4.97 -9.79
N VAL A 23 28.14 -5.95 -9.29
CA VAL A 23 27.74 -7.37 -9.25
C VAL A 23 26.64 -7.64 -8.21
N GLU A 24 26.71 -7.02 -7.03
CA GLU A 24 25.68 -7.16 -5.99
C GLU A 24 24.40 -6.43 -6.39
N ARG A 25 24.53 -5.32 -7.13
CA ARG A 25 23.39 -4.61 -7.72
C ARG A 25 22.71 -5.46 -8.81
N GLU A 26 23.48 -6.07 -9.70
CA GLU A 26 22.95 -6.92 -10.78
C GLU A 26 22.29 -8.20 -10.21
N ALA A 27 22.85 -8.79 -9.15
CA ALA A 27 22.26 -9.94 -8.46
C ALA A 27 20.98 -9.57 -7.69
N ALA A 28 20.94 -8.41 -7.04
CA ALA A 28 19.75 -7.89 -6.37
C ALA A 28 18.63 -7.57 -7.37
N GLU A 29 18.97 -6.94 -8.51
CA GLU A 29 18.04 -6.64 -9.60
C GLU A 29 17.49 -7.94 -10.23
N ALA A 30 18.34 -8.95 -10.44
CA ALA A 30 17.91 -10.25 -10.98
C ALA A 30 17.01 -11.04 -9.99
N THR A 31 17.32 -10.98 -8.69
CA THR A 31 16.54 -11.66 -7.64
C THR A 31 15.20 -10.97 -7.43
N ALA A 32 15.17 -9.63 -7.44
CA ALA A 32 13.94 -8.87 -7.47
C ALA A 32 13.13 -9.26 -8.72
N ALA A 33 13.72 -9.18 -9.92
CA ALA A 33 13.04 -9.51 -11.17
C ALA A 33 12.46 -10.94 -11.20
N ALA A 34 13.09 -11.90 -10.52
CA ALA A 34 12.58 -13.26 -10.37
C ALA A 34 11.42 -13.35 -9.36
N ALA A 35 11.48 -12.62 -8.23
CA ALA A 35 10.40 -12.55 -7.24
C ALA A 35 9.12 -11.90 -7.82
N TRP A 36 9.26 -10.91 -8.71
CA TRP A 36 8.14 -10.25 -9.39
C TRP A 36 7.50 -11.10 -10.51
N GLN A 37 8.07 -12.25 -10.87
CA GLN A 37 7.53 -13.12 -11.93
C GLN A 37 6.51 -14.16 -11.45
N THR A 38 6.20 -14.21 -10.15
CA THR A 38 5.18 -15.16 -9.65
C THR A 38 3.80 -14.68 -10.09
N PRO A 39 3.10 -15.35 -11.03
CA PRO A 39 1.86 -14.85 -11.58
C PRO A 39 0.77 -14.96 -10.53
N THR A 40 0.31 -13.84 -9.98
CA THR A 40 -0.99 -13.77 -9.32
C THR A 40 -2.04 -14.03 -10.38
N LYS A 41 -2.51 -15.28 -10.41
CA LYS A 41 -3.46 -15.85 -11.35
C LYS A 41 -4.70 -14.95 -11.52
N ARG A 42 -4.72 -14.11 -12.56
CA ARG A 42 -5.92 -13.38 -13.02
C ARG A 42 -6.64 -14.23 -14.07
N GLU A 43 -7.73 -14.87 -13.68
CA GLU A 43 -8.77 -15.37 -14.60
C GLU A 43 -10.11 -14.70 -14.25
N SER A 44 -10.17 -13.40 -14.42
CA SER A 44 -11.42 -12.66 -14.61
C SER A 44 -11.13 -11.54 -15.60
N SER A 45 -12.05 -11.24 -16.51
CA SER A 45 -11.83 -10.22 -17.55
C SER A 45 -11.74 -8.83 -16.92
N SER A 46 -10.51 -8.43 -16.59
CA SER A 46 -10.06 -7.13 -16.06
C SER A 46 -10.75 -5.94 -16.70
N ALA A 47 -11.06 -6.03 -18.00
CA ALA A 47 -11.78 -5.01 -18.76
C ALA A 47 -13.14 -4.63 -18.15
N GLY A 48 -13.90 -5.60 -17.63
CA GLY A 48 -15.20 -5.34 -17.00
C GLY A 48 -15.06 -4.58 -15.68
N ALA A 49 -14.12 -5.00 -14.84
CA ALA A 49 -13.83 -4.37 -13.56
C ALA A 49 -13.32 -2.93 -13.74
N PHE A 50 -12.44 -2.69 -14.72
CA PHE A 50 -11.94 -1.34 -15.04
C PHE A 50 -13.06 -0.41 -15.51
N GLN A 51 -13.98 -0.87 -16.35
CA GLN A 51 -15.11 -0.04 -16.78
C GLN A 51 -16.02 0.32 -15.62
N SER A 52 -16.35 -0.64 -14.75
CA SER A 52 -17.14 -0.37 -13.54
C SER A 52 -16.45 0.61 -12.60
N PHE A 53 -15.13 0.47 -12.42
CA PHE A 53 -14.34 1.40 -11.61
C PHE A 53 -14.34 2.82 -12.19
N LEU A 54 -14.12 3.01 -13.50
CA LEU A 54 -14.14 4.34 -14.12
C LEU A 54 -15.53 4.99 -14.05
N GLN A 55 -16.61 4.20 -14.17
CA GLN A 55 -17.97 4.71 -13.97
C GLN A 55 -18.17 5.19 -12.53
N TRP A 56 -17.68 4.43 -11.56
CA TRP A 56 -17.70 4.82 -10.15
C TRP A 56 -16.86 6.08 -9.90
N CYS A 57 -15.67 6.19 -10.49
CA CYS A 57 -14.83 7.39 -10.39
C CYS A 57 -15.58 8.63 -10.86
N ARG A 58 -16.29 8.57 -11.99
CA ARG A 58 -17.14 9.67 -12.48
C ARG A 58 -18.25 10.01 -11.49
N ALA A 59 -18.91 9.01 -10.91
CA ALA A 59 -19.95 9.24 -9.90
C ALA A 59 -19.41 9.91 -8.62
N CYS A 60 -18.13 9.67 -8.31
CA CYS A 60 -17.40 10.33 -7.22
C CYS A 60 -16.81 11.70 -7.58
N ASN A 61 -17.06 12.22 -8.79
CA ASN A 61 -16.45 13.45 -9.33
C ASN A 61 -14.92 13.39 -9.39
N ILE A 62 -14.36 12.20 -9.63
CA ILE A 62 -12.94 12.04 -9.94
C ILE A 62 -12.75 12.35 -11.42
N GLU A 63 -11.83 13.26 -11.71
CA GLU A 63 -11.47 13.66 -13.05
C GLU A 63 -10.09 13.09 -13.41
N TRP A 64 -9.91 12.71 -14.66
CA TRP A 64 -8.62 12.28 -15.18
C TRP A 64 -8.42 12.76 -16.61
N HIS A 65 -7.16 12.90 -16.98
CA HIS A 65 -6.75 13.39 -18.28
C HIS A 65 -7.28 12.46 -19.39
N PRO A 66 -7.87 12.99 -20.49
CA PRO A 66 -8.46 12.18 -21.55
C PRO A 66 -7.44 11.29 -22.29
N GLY A 67 -6.16 11.67 -22.24
CA GLY A 67 -5.05 10.87 -22.75
C GLY A 67 -4.58 9.74 -21.82
N ILE A 68 -5.32 9.43 -20.75
CA ILE A 68 -5.02 8.30 -19.84
C ILE A 68 -6.09 7.22 -20.00
N ALA A 69 -5.65 5.97 -20.09
CA ALA A 69 -6.51 4.79 -20.08
C ALA A 69 -6.03 3.78 -19.03
N LEU A 70 -6.96 3.01 -18.48
CA LEU A 70 -6.62 1.82 -17.69
C LEU A 70 -6.18 0.70 -18.63
N ALA A 71 -5.07 0.05 -18.28
CA ALA A 71 -4.50 -1.05 -19.02
C ALA A 71 -4.02 -2.15 -18.07
N GLU A 72 -3.94 -3.38 -18.58
CA GLU A 72 -3.17 -4.42 -17.91
C GLU A 72 -1.72 -4.39 -18.39
N CYS A 73 -0.82 -4.18 -17.43
CA CYS A 73 0.62 -4.22 -17.60
C CYS A 73 1.13 -5.62 -17.24
N LYS A 74 1.79 -6.27 -18.19
CA LYS A 74 2.36 -7.62 -17.97
C LYS A 74 3.31 -7.60 -16.78
N GLY A 75 3.06 -8.45 -15.79
CA GLY A 75 3.87 -8.58 -14.57
C GLY A 75 3.61 -7.53 -13.49
N GLN A 76 2.80 -6.49 -13.76
CA GLN A 76 2.48 -5.42 -12.79
C GLN A 76 0.99 -5.35 -12.45
N GLY A 77 0.14 -6.05 -13.21
CA GLY A 77 -1.30 -6.05 -12.98
C GLY A 77 -1.99 -4.90 -13.70
N GLY A 78 -2.94 -4.24 -13.04
CA GLY A 78 -3.72 -3.15 -13.65
C GLY A 78 -3.10 -1.81 -13.31
N GLY A 79 -3.02 -0.89 -14.28
CA GLY A 79 -2.47 0.44 -14.05
C GLY A 79 -2.96 1.46 -15.07
N LEU A 80 -2.44 2.68 -14.97
CA LEU A 80 -2.72 3.76 -15.91
C LEU A 80 -1.64 3.83 -17.00
N SER A 81 -2.07 3.96 -18.25
CA SER A 81 -1.20 4.18 -19.40
C SER A 81 -1.60 5.44 -20.14
N ALA A 82 -0.62 6.19 -20.62
CA ALA A 82 -0.85 7.25 -21.59
C ALA A 82 -1.29 6.62 -22.92
N SER A 83 -2.38 7.11 -23.50
CA SER A 83 -2.89 6.77 -24.83
C SER A 83 -2.50 7.81 -25.89
N THR A 84 -2.00 8.96 -25.44
CA THR A 84 -1.47 10.06 -26.25
C THR A 84 -0.26 10.67 -25.54
N ASP A 85 0.52 11.50 -26.24
CA ASP A 85 1.55 12.30 -25.59
C ASP A 85 0.91 13.23 -24.54
N ILE A 86 1.52 13.32 -23.36
CA ILE A 86 1.11 14.20 -22.26
C ILE A 86 2.31 15.08 -21.89
N GLY A 87 2.12 16.38 -21.90
CA GLY A 87 3.13 17.37 -21.56
C GLY A 87 3.47 17.39 -20.07
N SER A 88 4.70 17.79 -19.77
CA SER A 88 5.13 18.01 -18.38
C SER A 88 4.32 19.14 -17.73
N GLY A 89 3.84 18.89 -16.50
CA GLY A 89 3.04 19.86 -15.73
C GLY A 89 1.54 19.77 -15.98
N GLU A 90 1.08 18.89 -16.88
CA GLU A 90 -0.34 18.62 -17.05
C GLU A 90 -0.92 17.84 -15.86
N VAL A 91 -2.17 18.14 -15.51
CA VAL A 91 -2.88 17.46 -14.42
C VAL A 91 -3.42 16.13 -14.94
N LEU A 92 -2.90 15.03 -14.40
CA LEU A 92 -3.28 13.68 -14.80
C LEU A 92 -4.58 13.21 -14.13
N VAL A 93 -4.72 13.46 -12.83
CA VAL A 93 -5.84 12.99 -12.02
C VAL A 93 -6.16 14.03 -10.95
N THR A 94 -7.44 14.31 -10.75
CA THR A 94 -7.97 15.10 -9.64
C THR A 94 -8.95 14.26 -8.84
N VAL A 95 -8.67 14.08 -7.55
CA VAL A 95 -9.53 13.32 -6.64
C VAL A 95 -10.13 14.27 -5.60
N PRO A 96 -11.46 14.44 -5.51
CA PRO A 96 -12.06 15.26 -4.48
C PRO A 96 -11.94 14.59 -3.09
N ARG A 97 -11.81 15.41 -2.04
CA ARG A 97 -11.65 14.93 -0.65
C ARG A 97 -12.72 13.94 -0.19
N SER A 98 -13.94 14.08 -0.71
CA SER A 98 -15.06 13.18 -0.40
C SER A 98 -14.86 11.75 -0.89
N ALA A 99 -13.92 11.51 -1.82
CA ALA A 99 -13.59 10.20 -2.35
C ALA A 99 -12.33 9.58 -1.72
N TRP A 100 -11.66 10.30 -0.81
CA TRP A 100 -10.45 9.83 -0.14
C TRP A 100 -10.81 8.91 1.03
N LEU A 101 -9.94 7.96 1.33
CA LEU A 101 -9.96 7.26 2.62
C LEU A 101 -8.75 7.70 3.44
N SER A 102 -9.01 8.10 4.69
CA SER A 102 -8.00 8.45 5.68
C SER A 102 -8.31 7.79 7.01
N ALA A 103 -7.45 7.96 8.02
CA ALA A 103 -7.76 7.54 9.39
C ALA A 103 -9.08 8.13 9.89
N ALA A 104 -9.40 9.37 9.50
CA ALA A 104 -10.64 10.05 9.84
C ALA A 104 -11.90 9.42 9.20
N SER A 105 -11.74 8.54 8.21
CA SER A 105 -12.85 7.77 7.63
C SER A 105 -13.34 6.64 8.55
N LEU A 106 -12.61 6.33 9.64
CA LEU A 106 -13.08 5.38 10.64
C LEU A 106 -14.26 5.96 11.41
N SER A 107 -15.35 5.22 11.58
CA SER A 107 -16.52 5.72 12.31
C SER A 107 -16.23 5.97 13.80
N ASP A 108 -15.36 5.16 14.40
CA ASP A 108 -14.89 5.33 15.78
C ASP A 108 -13.63 6.22 15.83
N GLN A 109 -13.87 7.51 16.05
CA GLN A 109 -12.80 8.51 16.17
C GLN A 109 -11.98 8.35 17.44
N ALA A 110 -12.54 7.76 18.51
CA ALA A 110 -11.81 7.52 19.75
C ALA A 110 -10.78 6.41 19.55
N LEU A 111 -11.17 5.32 18.90
CA LEU A 111 -10.24 4.27 18.48
C LEU A 111 -9.19 4.82 17.51
N SER A 112 -9.60 5.57 16.48
CA SER A 112 -8.65 6.13 15.51
C SER A 112 -7.57 6.99 16.16
N ALA A 113 -7.90 7.74 17.22
CA ALA A 113 -6.94 8.60 17.93
C ALA A 113 -5.90 7.81 18.75
N THR A 114 -6.16 6.53 19.05
CA THR A 114 -5.23 5.66 19.78
C THR A 114 -4.30 4.86 18.87
N LEU A 115 -4.57 4.85 17.57
CA LEU A 115 -3.80 4.10 16.57
C LEU A 115 -2.84 5.02 15.82
N SER A 116 -1.78 4.44 15.25
CA SER A 116 -1.01 5.14 14.23
C SER A 116 -1.89 5.37 12.99
N PRO A 117 -1.65 6.43 12.18
CA PRO A 117 -2.43 6.69 10.97
C PRO A 117 -2.49 5.50 10.00
N VAL A 118 -1.39 4.76 9.89
CA VAL A 118 -1.30 3.54 9.07
C VAL A 118 -2.26 2.46 9.56
N HIS A 119 -2.27 2.16 10.87
CA HIS A 119 -3.15 1.13 11.43
C HIS A 119 -4.63 1.54 11.42
N ALA A 120 -4.92 2.83 11.62
CA ALA A 120 -6.28 3.35 11.46
C ALA A 120 -6.76 3.22 10.00
N LEU A 121 -5.91 3.59 9.02
CA LEU A 121 -6.23 3.44 7.60
C LEU A 121 -6.37 1.96 7.19
N ALA A 122 -5.58 1.06 7.78
CA ALA A 122 -5.71 -0.38 7.53
C ALA A 122 -7.08 -0.92 8.00
N LEU A 123 -7.60 -0.44 9.14
CA LEU A 123 -8.97 -0.75 9.55
C LEU A 123 -9.99 -0.18 8.57
N VAL A 124 -9.80 1.05 8.10
CA VAL A 124 -10.67 1.64 7.08
C VAL A 124 -10.67 0.80 5.79
N ALA A 125 -9.52 0.28 5.36
CA ALA A 125 -9.43 -0.64 4.23
C ALA A 125 -10.25 -1.92 4.48
N CYS A 126 -10.14 -2.53 5.68
CA CYS A 126 -10.93 -3.71 6.06
C CYS A 126 -12.44 -3.45 5.97
N HIS A 127 -12.92 -2.34 6.56
CA HIS A 127 -14.34 -1.97 6.51
C HIS A 127 -14.79 -1.68 5.08
N THR A 128 -13.94 -1.02 4.29
CA THR A 128 -14.23 -0.66 2.90
C THR A 128 -14.35 -1.89 2.02
N ARG A 129 -13.55 -2.95 2.28
CA ARG A 129 -13.61 -4.22 1.54
C ARG A 129 -15.03 -4.78 1.41
N ASN A 130 -15.79 -4.63 2.49
CA ASN A 130 -17.14 -5.15 2.63
C ASN A 130 -18.22 -4.11 2.31
N ALA A 131 -17.84 -2.86 2.00
CA ALA A 131 -18.76 -1.76 1.73
C ALA A 131 -19.18 -1.72 0.26
N ALA A 132 -20.50 -1.80 0.02
CA ALA A 132 -21.05 -1.74 -1.34
C ALA A 132 -20.72 -0.42 -2.07
N ALA A 133 -20.58 0.69 -1.35
CA ALA A 133 -20.36 2.02 -1.92
C ALA A 133 -19.02 2.15 -2.66
N ALA A 134 -17.99 1.40 -2.26
CA ALA A 134 -16.66 1.43 -2.87
C ALA A 134 -16.31 0.12 -3.61
N ALA A 135 -17.30 -0.78 -3.78
CA ALA A 135 -17.08 -2.10 -4.38
C ALA A 135 -16.35 -2.07 -5.73
N PRO A 136 -16.62 -1.13 -6.66
CA PRO A 136 -15.87 -1.05 -7.92
C PRO A 136 -14.38 -0.74 -7.76
N TRP A 137 -14.00 0.03 -6.74
CA TRP A 137 -12.60 0.33 -6.45
C TRP A 137 -11.91 -0.84 -5.73
N VAL A 138 -12.57 -1.41 -4.72
CA VAL A 138 -12.09 -2.59 -3.99
C VAL A 138 -11.90 -3.79 -4.92
N ALA A 139 -12.70 -3.92 -5.97
CA ALA A 139 -12.55 -4.97 -6.97
C ALA A 139 -11.19 -4.93 -7.70
N LEU A 140 -10.47 -3.81 -7.65
CA LEU A 140 -9.14 -3.65 -8.22
C LEU A 140 -8.01 -3.85 -7.21
N TRP A 141 -8.33 -4.02 -5.92
CA TRP A 141 -7.35 -4.27 -4.86
C TRP A 141 -6.85 -5.73 -4.90
N PRO A 142 -5.70 -6.02 -4.26
CA PRO A 142 -5.24 -7.39 -4.08
C PRO A 142 -6.29 -8.24 -3.36
N ILE A 143 -6.48 -9.49 -3.80
CA ILE A 143 -7.41 -10.43 -3.15
C ILE A 143 -6.84 -10.93 -1.82
N GLU A 144 -5.53 -11.14 -1.79
CA GLU A 144 -4.74 -11.59 -0.65
C GLU A 144 -3.74 -10.49 -0.28
N ALA A 145 -3.18 -10.56 0.94
CA ALA A 145 -2.03 -9.74 1.27
C ALA A 145 -0.91 -9.97 0.24
N ASP A 146 -0.07 -8.97 0.01
CA ASP A 146 1.03 -9.00 -0.95
C ASP A 146 2.36 -8.51 -0.32
N GLY A 147 3.45 -8.69 -1.06
CA GLY A 147 4.79 -8.28 -0.66
C GLY A 147 5.23 -8.84 0.70
N GLY A 148 5.84 -7.99 1.51
CA GLY A 148 6.37 -8.34 2.83
C GLY A 148 5.33 -8.82 3.83
N TRP A 149 4.03 -8.64 3.56
CA TRP A 149 2.93 -9.09 4.42
C TRP A 149 2.50 -10.54 4.15
N ARG A 150 3.01 -11.18 3.09
CA ARG A 150 2.87 -12.63 2.85
C ARG A 150 3.99 -13.46 3.46
N SER A 151 4.99 -12.82 4.05
CA SER A 151 6.25 -13.47 4.40
C SER A 151 6.11 -14.66 5.34
N ASP A 152 5.10 -14.67 6.22
CA ASP A 152 4.81 -15.79 7.12
C ASP A 152 4.54 -17.10 6.35
N ASP A 153 4.12 -17.00 5.09
CA ASP A 153 3.73 -18.12 4.22
C ASP A 153 4.82 -18.52 3.20
N ASP A 154 5.92 -17.75 3.09
CA ASP A 154 6.98 -17.98 2.09
C ASP A 154 8.28 -18.50 2.74
N PRO A 155 8.63 -19.79 2.54
CA PRO A 155 9.85 -20.36 3.08
C PRO A 155 11.13 -19.72 2.50
N GLN A 156 11.05 -19.03 1.35
CA GLN A 156 12.17 -18.29 0.79
C GLN A 156 12.48 -17.01 1.58
N TRP A 157 11.51 -16.48 2.34
CA TRP A 157 11.71 -15.30 3.18
C TRP A 157 12.73 -15.56 4.29
N ALA A 158 12.79 -16.80 4.80
CA ALA A 158 13.79 -17.21 5.79
C ALA A 158 15.20 -17.37 5.21
N ALA A 159 15.33 -17.40 3.87
CA ALA A 159 16.60 -17.57 3.17
C ALA A 159 17.25 -16.23 2.76
N PHE A 160 16.62 -15.10 3.10
CA PHE A 160 17.16 -13.76 2.82
C PHE A 160 18.43 -13.51 3.65
N ASP A 161 19.56 -13.25 2.99
CA ASP A 161 20.85 -12.93 3.60
C ASP A 161 21.37 -11.54 3.20
N GLY A 162 22.42 -11.05 3.88
CA GLY A 162 22.99 -9.73 3.62
C GLY A 162 22.00 -8.59 3.83
N TRP A 163 21.90 -7.67 2.86
CA TRP A 163 21.01 -6.50 2.93
C TRP A 163 19.51 -6.89 2.98
N LEU A 164 19.15 -8.09 2.51
CA LEU A 164 17.80 -8.61 2.60
C LEU A 164 17.41 -9.01 4.04
N SER A 165 18.38 -9.23 4.93
CA SER A 165 18.12 -9.51 6.35
C SER A 165 17.57 -8.29 7.11
N ASP A 166 17.92 -7.07 6.70
CA ASP A 166 17.35 -5.85 7.27
C ASP A 166 15.89 -5.66 6.81
N LEU A 167 15.58 -6.01 5.56
CA LEU A 167 14.20 -6.04 5.05
C LEU A 167 13.35 -7.07 5.81
N GLN A 168 13.91 -8.27 6.07
CA GLN A 168 13.26 -9.29 6.88
C GLN A 168 13.01 -8.79 8.31
N ARG A 169 13.99 -8.14 8.93
CA ARG A 169 13.85 -7.57 10.28
C ARG A 169 12.78 -6.48 10.33
N PHE A 170 12.77 -5.58 9.34
CA PHE A 170 11.78 -4.52 9.21
C PHE A 170 10.36 -5.10 9.08
N SER A 171 10.15 -6.01 8.12
CA SER A 171 8.84 -6.66 7.93
C SER A 171 8.39 -7.41 9.20
N THR A 172 9.31 -8.13 9.86
CA THR A 172 8.98 -8.84 11.11
C THR A 172 8.54 -7.87 12.21
N ALA A 173 9.24 -6.75 12.37
CA ALA A 173 8.90 -5.73 13.36
C ALA A 173 7.55 -5.06 13.04
N GLU A 174 7.30 -4.74 11.78
CA GLU A 174 6.04 -4.15 11.31
C GLU A 174 4.85 -5.10 11.57
N GLN A 175 5.01 -6.39 11.25
CA GLN A 175 3.98 -7.39 11.52
C GLN A 175 3.77 -7.65 13.01
N SER A 176 4.83 -7.65 13.81
CA SER A 176 4.69 -7.75 15.27
C SER A 176 3.91 -6.57 15.83
N ALA A 177 4.23 -5.34 15.41
CA ALA A 177 3.51 -4.14 15.81
C ALA A 177 2.04 -4.19 15.39
N ALA A 178 1.74 -4.69 14.19
CA ALA A 178 0.37 -4.88 13.72
C ALA A 178 -0.40 -5.94 14.54
N LYS A 179 0.24 -7.09 14.85
CA LYS A 179 -0.34 -8.14 15.72
C LYS A 179 -0.64 -7.57 17.11
N ASP A 180 0.29 -6.80 17.67
CA ASP A 180 0.12 -6.15 18.97
C ASP A 180 -1.00 -5.11 18.96
N ALA A 181 -1.05 -4.24 17.94
CA ALA A 181 -2.13 -3.25 17.78
C ALA A 181 -3.50 -3.92 17.68
N LEU A 182 -3.60 -5.00 16.89
CA LEU A 182 -4.82 -5.79 16.75
C LEU A 182 -5.26 -6.36 18.11
N ALA A 183 -4.37 -7.08 18.79
CA ALA A 183 -4.69 -7.80 20.02
C ALA A 183 -4.98 -6.87 21.21
N THR A 184 -4.24 -5.78 21.35
CA THR A 184 -4.25 -4.95 22.55
C THR A 184 -5.14 -3.71 22.46
N THR A 185 -5.39 -3.22 21.23
CA THR A 185 -6.12 -1.95 21.02
C THR A 185 -7.39 -2.18 20.22
N ILE A 186 -7.31 -2.84 19.06
CA ILE A 186 -8.43 -2.95 18.13
C ILE A 186 -9.48 -3.96 18.61
N THR A 187 -9.07 -5.21 18.88
CA THR A 187 -9.99 -6.28 19.31
C THR A 187 -10.76 -5.92 20.59
N PRO A 188 -10.14 -5.30 21.62
CA PRO A 188 -10.88 -4.87 22.80
C PRO A 188 -11.84 -3.70 22.55
N ALA A 189 -11.54 -2.82 21.59
CA ALA A 189 -12.32 -1.61 21.34
C ALA A 189 -13.47 -1.81 20.33
N LEU A 190 -13.33 -2.73 19.39
CA LEU A 190 -14.26 -2.89 18.28
C LEU A 190 -15.02 -4.22 18.34
N SER A 191 -16.33 -4.15 18.55
CA SER A 191 -17.21 -5.32 18.42
C SER A 191 -17.25 -5.76 16.96
N GLY A 192 -16.76 -6.97 16.67
CA GLY A 192 -16.58 -7.44 15.30
C GLY A 192 -15.28 -6.98 14.65
N ALA A 193 -14.23 -6.75 15.45
CA ALA A 193 -12.89 -6.51 14.93
C ALA A 193 -12.46 -7.56 13.88
N PRO A 194 -11.70 -7.16 12.85
CA PRO A 194 -11.20 -8.10 11.85
C PRO A 194 -10.31 -9.16 12.49
N GLY A 195 -10.33 -10.37 11.93
CA GLY A 195 -9.33 -11.39 12.25
C GLY A 195 -7.94 -10.96 11.74
N TRP A 196 -6.89 -11.67 12.19
CA TRP A 196 -5.52 -11.37 11.76
C TRP A 196 -5.36 -11.36 10.24
N ASP A 197 -5.93 -12.32 9.51
CA ASP A 197 -5.79 -12.38 8.05
C ASP A 197 -6.42 -11.18 7.34
N GLU A 198 -7.60 -10.73 7.78
CA GLU A 198 -8.27 -9.55 7.23
C GLU A 198 -7.50 -8.28 7.57
N TYR A 199 -7.01 -8.17 8.81
CA TYR A 199 -6.23 -7.01 9.25
C TYR A 199 -4.86 -6.93 8.54
N ARG A 200 -4.18 -8.07 8.38
CA ARG A 200 -2.94 -8.23 7.61
C ARG A 200 -3.15 -7.82 6.16
N TRP A 201 -4.27 -8.23 5.55
CA TRP A 201 -4.66 -7.76 4.22
C TRP A 201 -4.84 -6.25 4.18
N GLY A 202 -5.52 -5.66 5.15
CA GLY A 202 -5.71 -4.20 5.23
C GLY A 202 -4.37 -3.45 5.34
N CYS A 203 -3.42 -3.98 6.13
CA CYS A 203 -2.08 -3.41 6.23
C CYS A 203 -1.32 -3.50 4.91
N SER A 204 -1.38 -4.64 4.22
CA SER A 204 -0.79 -4.83 2.88
C SER A 204 -1.34 -3.84 1.85
N VAL A 205 -2.66 -3.61 1.84
CA VAL A 205 -3.27 -2.59 0.97
C VAL A 205 -2.69 -1.21 1.28
N VAL A 206 -2.59 -0.83 2.55
CA VAL A 206 -2.04 0.48 2.94
C VAL A 206 -0.57 0.60 2.54
N SER A 207 0.26 -0.39 2.84
CA SER A 207 1.69 -0.35 2.51
C SER A 207 1.96 -0.30 1.00
N SER A 208 1.08 -0.89 0.17
CA SER A 208 1.26 -0.94 -1.29
C SER A 208 0.59 0.20 -2.05
N ARG A 209 -0.46 0.83 -1.48
CA ARG A 209 -1.33 1.76 -2.22
C ARG A 209 -1.54 3.12 -1.58
N ALA A 210 -1.22 3.30 -0.31
CA ALA A 210 -1.40 4.60 0.32
C ALA A 210 -0.36 5.60 -0.21
N ALA A 211 -0.81 6.83 -0.43
CA ALA A 211 0.06 7.95 -0.73
C ALA A 211 0.15 8.85 0.49
N ASP A 212 1.37 9.29 0.83
CA ASP A 212 1.57 10.32 1.85
C ASP A 212 1.19 11.68 1.27
N VAL A 213 0.13 12.27 1.81
CA VAL A 213 -0.34 13.61 1.41
C VAL A 213 -0.11 14.58 2.55
N LEU A 214 0.48 15.74 2.24
CA LEU A 214 0.69 16.80 3.21
C LEU A 214 -0.64 17.43 3.61
N MET A 215 -1.10 17.10 4.81
CA MET A 215 -2.31 17.61 5.42
C MET A 215 -1.92 18.50 6.60
N ARG A 216 -2.17 19.81 6.46
CA ARG A 216 -1.82 20.83 7.49
C ARG A 216 -0.34 20.84 7.87
N GLY A 217 0.54 20.45 6.94
CA GLY A 217 1.99 20.43 7.13
C GLY A 217 2.57 19.09 7.57
N GLU A 218 1.72 18.11 7.90
CA GLU A 218 2.15 16.77 8.28
C GLU A 218 1.78 15.75 7.19
N PRO A 219 2.63 14.75 6.91
CA PRO A 219 2.27 13.67 6.01
C PRO A 219 1.19 12.79 6.65
N GLU A 220 0.11 12.56 5.91
CA GLU A 220 -0.96 11.64 6.29
C GLU A 220 -1.10 10.58 5.18
N PRO A 221 -1.05 9.27 5.51
CA PRO A 221 -1.29 8.23 4.53
C PRO A 221 -2.75 8.25 4.11
N LEU A 222 -3.01 8.26 2.81
CA LEU A 222 -4.35 8.26 2.22
C LEU A 222 -4.47 7.19 1.15
N LEU A 223 -5.60 6.48 1.08
CA LEU A 223 -5.96 5.72 -0.11
C LEU A 223 -6.73 6.64 -1.04
N LEU A 224 -6.19 6.83 -2.24
CA LEU A 224 -6.68 7.76 -3.24
C LEU A 224 -7.04 6.98 -4.50
N PRO A 225 -8.34 6.81 -4.82
CA PRO A 225 -8.73 6.08 -6.01
C PRO A 225 -8.10 6.69 -7.26
N LEU A 226 -7.67 5.83 -8.17
CA LEU A 226 -7.05 6.15 -9.45
C LEU A 226 -5.59 6.63 -9.31
N ILE A 227 -5.24 7.32 -8.22
CA ILE A 227 -3.84 7.61 -7.89
C ILE A 227 -3.12 6.34 -7.42
N ASP A 228 -3.81 5.42 -6.75
CA ASP A 228 -3.29 4.11 -6.33
C ASP A 228 -3.04 3.11 -7.47
N MET A 229 -3.16 3.56 -8.73
CA MET A 229 -3.02 2.75 -9.95
C MET A 229 -1.81 3.18 -10.81
N PHE A 230 -0.98 4.11 -10.31
CA PHE A 230 0.28 4.51 -10.94
C PHE A 230 1.41 3.49 -10.69
#